data_AF-A0AAE9A4K8-F1
#
_entry.id   AF-A0AAE9A4K8-F1
#
_cell.length_a   1.000
_cell.length_b   1.000
_cell.length_c   1.000
_cell.angle_alpha   90.00
_cell.angle_beta   90.00
_cell.angle_gamma   90.00
#
_symmetry.space_group_name_H-M   'P 1'
#
loop_
_entity.id
_entity.type
_entity.pdbx_description
1 polymer ?
#
loop_
_entity_poly.entity_id
_entity_poly.type
_entity_poly.pdbx_seq_one_letter_code
_entity_poly.pdbx_strand_id
1 'polypeptide(L)'
;MQGNPYLNYPGQFGNLTETDKKQHCKLQIQTWMYIHSGVSIVTSLLGIILGSILLVRTEWHEKLFLYRLTLAYLRRADPSKYWIAYRVFFGVWIAIHSIHLVTIVLSIIAVHKSYLKLLKPQLVALLVQLGLFIVLISSLVVYSITGTRVAWLALVVILFHTLFASTNLFLLAKYHRFLDEKLQILREILSAQAKSVHFKDDSSF
;
A
#
# COMPACT_ATOMS: atom_id res chain seq x y z
N MET A 1 -37.06 -46.89 23.58
CA MET A 1 -37.29 -45.51 23.13
C MET A 1 -35.97 -44.99 22.57
N GLN A 2 -35.83 -45.03 21.25
CA GLN A 2 -34.59 -44.69 20.54
C GLN A 2 -34.65 -43.19 20.22
N GLY A 3 -33.80 -42.40 20.88
CA GLY A 3 -33.74 -40.95 20.70
C GLY A 3 -33.30 -40.59 19.28
N ASN A 4 -33.98 -39.60 18.70
CA ASN A 4 -33.70 -39.07 17.36
C ASN A 4 -32.28 -38.46 17.31
N PRO A 5 -31.36 -38.98 16.46
CA PRO A 5 -29.97 -38.50 16.40
C PRO A 5 -29.83 -37.09 15.81
N TYR A 6 -30.90 -36.48 15.30
CA TYR A 6 -30.89 -35.11 14.75
C TYR A 6 -31.20 -34.02 15.78
N LEU A 7 -31.46 -34.36 17.04
CA LEU A 7 -31.77 -33.39 18.11
C LEU A 7 -30.59 -33.02 19.00
N ASN A 8 -29.37 -33.44 18.65
CA ASN A 8 -28.17 -33.12 19.43
C ASN A 8 -27.27 -32.13 18.67
N TYR A 9 -27.77 -30.91 18.46
CA TYR A 9 -26.90 -29.75 18.30
C TYR A 9 -26.59 -29.22 19.70
N PRO A 10 -25.41 -29.52 20.28
CA PRO A 10 -25.02 -28.88 21.54
C PRO A 10 -24.95 -27.37 21.30
N GLY A 11 -25.71 -26.64 22.12
CA GLY A 11 -25.86 -25.20 22.05
C GLY A 11 -24.54 -24.45 21.99
N GLN A 12 -24.40 -23.72 20.89
CA GLN A 12 -23.70 -22.48 20.58
C GLN A 12 -23.37 -21.51 21.75
N PHE A 13 -22.70 -21.94 22.82
CA PHE A 13 -22.13 -21.04 23.85
C PHE A 13 -20.61 -20.89 23.76
N GLY A 14 -19.90 -21.80 23.07
CA GLY A 14 -18.46 -21.66 22.79
C GLY A 14 -18.12 -20.69 21.65
N ASN A 15 -19.09 -20.38 20.78
CA ASN A 15 -18.84 -19.65 19.53
C ASN A 15 -18.94 -18.12 19.66
N LEU A 16 -19.61 -17.60 20.69
CA LEU A 16 -19.79 -16.15 20.90
C LEU A 16 -18.44 -15.43 21.09
N THR A 17 -17.57 -16.01 21.92
CA THR A 17 -16.24 -15.43 22.18
C THR A 17 -15.34 -15.43 20.94
N GLU A 18 -15.47 -16.42 20.05
CA GLU A 18 -14.68 -16.50 18.82
C GLU A 18 -15.23 -15.56 17.73
N THR A 19 -16.56 -15.44 17.63
CA THR A 19 -17.19 -14.44 16.75
C THR A 19 -16.88 -13.02 17.19
N ASP A 20 -16.90 -12.73 18.49
CA ASP A 20 -16.57 -11.42 19.04
C ASP A 20 -15.09 -11.08 18.81
N LYS A 21 -14.18 -12.04 19.02
CA LYS A 21 -12.75 -11.86 18.70
C LYS A 21 -12.53 -11.57 17.21
N LYS A 22 -13.20 -12.29 16.31
CA LYS A 22 -13.11 -12.07 14.86
C LYS A 22 -13.71 -10.72 14.45
N GLN A 23 -14.81 -10.30 15.10
CA GLN A 23 -15.45 -9.00 14.89
C GLN A 23 -14.57 -7.84 15.35
N HIS A 24 -13.97 -7.95 16.55
CA HIS A 24 -13.01 -6.98 17.06
C HIS A 24 -11.75 -6.89 16.19
N CYS A 25 -11.21 -8.03 15.74
CA CYS A 25 -10.06 -8.05 14.83
C CYS A 25 -10.38 -7.35 13.50
N LYS A 26 -11.56 -7.61 12.91
CA LYS A 26 -12.03 -6.92 11.71
C LYS A 26 -12.12 -5.41 11.92
N LEU A 27 -12.77 -4.98 13.01
CA LEU A 27 -12.96 -3.56 13.31
C LEU A 27 -11.61 -2.85 13.50
N GLN A 28 -10.66 -3.50 14.19
CA GLN A 28 -9.32 -2.99 14.41
C GLN A 28 -8.55 -2.83 13.10
N ILE A 29 -8.47 -3.87 12.26
CA ILE A 29 -7.73 -3.80 10.99
C ILE A 29 -8.35 -2.74 10.07
N GLN A 30 -9.68 -2.68 9.99
CA GLN A 30 -10.38 -1.67 9.19
C GLN A 30 -10.12 -0.24 9.68
N THR A 31 -10.11 -0.04 11.00
CA THR A 31 -9.80 1.27 11.60
C THR A 31 -8.36 1.69 11.26
N TRP A 32 -7.40 0.77 11.42
CA TRP A 32 -6.00 1.01 11.05
C TRP A 32 -5.83 1.34 9.56
N MET A 33 -6.58 0.68 8.67
CA MET A 33 -6.57 0.98 7.24
C MET A 33 -7.02 2.42 6.96
N TYR A 34 -8.07 2.90 7.62
CA TYR A 34 -8.54 4.29 7.42
C TYR A 34 -7.57 5.33 7.99
N ILE A 35 -7.05 5.11 9.20
CA ILE A 35 -6.04 6.00 9.81
C ILE A 35 -4.82 6.09 8.89
N HIS A 36 -4.31 4.95 8.44
CA HIS A 36 -3.12 4.92 7.59
C HIS A 36 -3.40 5.49 6.19
N SER A 37 -4.61 5.30 5.65
CA SER A 37 -5.02 5.96 4.40
C SER A 37 -4.98 7.48 4.52
N GLY A 38 -5.46 8.05 5.64
CA GLY A 38 -5.38 9.49 5.91
C GLY A 38 -3.93 10.00 5.97
N VAL A 39 -3.07 9.29 6.71
CA VAL A 39 -1.63 9.61 6.78
C VAL A 39 -0.96 9.49 5.41
N SER A 40 -1.29 8.47 4.65
CA SER A 40 -0.75 8.23 3.31
C SER A 40 -1.18 9.29 2.30
N ILE A 41 -2.39 9.83 2.43
CA ILE A 41 -2.85 10.99 1.64
C ILE A 41 -1.97 12.21 1.96
N VAL A 42 -1.82 12.56 3.25
CA VAL A 42 -1.04 13.73 3.66
C VAL A 42 0.41 13.62 3.20
N THR A 43 1.04 12.48 3.42
CA THR A 43 2.44 12.24 3.00
C THR A 43 2.59 12.27 1.47
N SER A 44 1.65 11.72 0.72
CA SER A 44 1.67 11.81 -0.75
C SER A 44 1.52 13.23 -1.26
N LEU A 45 0.64 14.04 -0.64
CA LEU A 45 0.48 15.44 -0.98
C LEU A 45 1.75 16.25 -0.68
N LEU A 46 2.40 16.01 0.45
CA LEU A 46 3.69 16.62 0.77
C LEU A 46 4.76 16.26 -0.27
N GLY A 47 4.82 14.99 -0.69
CA GLY A 47 5.70 14.54 -1.77
C GLY A 47 5.44 15.27 -3.09
N ILE A 48 4.17 15.38 -3.50
CA ILE A 48 3.78 16.10 -4.73
C ILE A 48 4.15 17.58 -4.64
N ILE A 49 3.84 18.25 -3.53
CA ILE A 49 4.15 19.66 -3.31
C ILE A 49 5.65 19.89 -3.39
N LEU A 50 6.44 19.07 -2.68
CA LEU A 50 7.90 19.17 -2.70
C LEU A 50 8.46 19.00 -4.11
N GLY A 51 8.01 17.97 -4.84
CA GLY A 51 8.43 17.72 -6.21
C GLY A 51 8.04 18.87 -7.15
N SER A 52 6.83 19.40 -7.01
CA SER A 52 6.31 20.50 -7.84
C SER A 52 7.05 21.80 -7.58
N ILE A 53 7.33 22.13 -6.31
CA ILE A 53 8.12 23.31 -5.95
C ILE A 53 9.51 23.22 -6.56
N LEU A 54 10.17 22.07 -6.45
CA LEU A 54 11.51 21.88 -7.01
C LEU A 54 11.49 21.96 -8.54
N LEU A 55 10.47 21.42 -9.21
CA LEU A 55 10.33 21.47 -10.66
C LEU A 55 10.06 22.89 -11.20
N VAL A 56 9.28 23.71 -10.50
CA VAL A 56 8.93 25.09 -10.91
C VAL A 56 9.99 26.10 -10.47
N ARG A 57 10.48 25.98 -9.24
CA ARG A 57 11.48 26.89 -8.65
C ARG A 57 12.85 26.24 -8.67
N THR A 58 13.39 26.06 -9.87
CA THR A 58 14.69 25.40 -10.09
C THR A 58 15.85 26.11 -9.36
N GLU A 59 15.74 27.41 -9.12
CA GLU A 59 16.68 28.18 -8.29
C GLU A 59 16.81 27.66 -6.85
N TRP A 60 15.77 27.01 -6.30
CA TRP A 60 15.84 26.36 -4.98
C TRP A 60 16.72 25.13 -5.03
N HIS A 61 16.64 24.38 -6.13
CA HIS A 61 17.58 23.29 -6.39
C HIS A 61 19.01 23.79 -6.51
N GLU A 62 19.23 24.95 -7.14
CA GLU A 62 20.56 25.55 -7.25
C GLU A 62 21.11 26.07 -5.90
N LYS A 63 20.21 26.37 -4.97
CA LYS A 63 20.55 26.68 -3.57
C LYS A 63 20.83 25.43 -2.74
N LEU A 64 20.37 24.24 -3.16
CA LEU A 64 20.71 23.00 -2.47
C LEU A 64 22.21 22.75 -2.56
N PHE A 65 22.80 22.44 -1.41
CA PHE A 65 24.23 22.15 -1.34
C PHE A 65 24.64 20.95 -2.20
N LEU A 66 23.73 19.96 -2.36
CA LEU A 66 23.91 18.79 -3.23
C LEU A 66 24.09 19.17 -4.70
N TYR A 67 23.40 20.24 -5.14
CA TYR A 67 23.64 20.80 -6.45
C TYR A 67 25.03 21.42 -6.54
N ARG A 68 25.39 22.28 -5.59
CA ARG A 68 26.66 23.03 -5.62
C ARG A 68 27.90 22.14 -5.61
N LEU A 69 27.85 21.01 -4.91
CA LEU A 69 29.00 20.13 -4.74
C LEU A 69 29.20 19.15 -5.91
N THR A 70 28.12 18.63 -6.48
CA THR A 70 28.17 17.50 -7.43
C THR A 70 27.48 17.79 -8.75
N LEU A 71 26.25 18.29 -8.70
CA LEU A 71 25.45 18.46 -9.93
C LEU A 71 25.86 19.70 -10.72
N ALA A 72 26.53 20.66 -10.09
CA ALA A 72 27.06 21.85 -10.75
C ALA A 72 28.11 21.49 -11.80
N TYR A 73 28.91 20.45 -11.57
CA TYR A 73 29.86 19.95 -12.57
C TYR A 73 29.10 19.35 -13.77
N LEU A 74 28.13 18.46 -13.52
CA LEU A 74 27.31 17.83 -14.55
C LEU A 74 26.52 18.86 -15.37
N ARG A 75 25.96 19.88 -14.72
CA ARG A 75 25.28 20.99 -15.40
C ARG A 75 26.24 21.80 -16.28
N ARG A 76 27.47 22.05 -15.83
CA ARG A 76 28.46 22.79 -16.62
C ARG A 76 28.95 21.97 -17.83
N ALA A 77 29.09 20.66 -17.67
CA ALA A 77 29.54 19.77 -18.73
C ALA A 77 28.49 19.60 -19.85
N ASP A 78 27.22 19.36 -19.50
CA ASP A 78 26.13 19.24 -20.47
C ASP A 78 24.80 19.77 -19.88
N PRO A 79 24.51 21.07 -20.02
CA PRO A 79 23.37 21.70 -19.37
C PRO A 79 22.03 21.18 -19.89
N SER A 80 21.95 20.83 -21.17
CA SER A 80 20.70 20.35 -21.78
C SER A 80 20.32 18.99 -21.22
N LYS A 81 21.23 18.02 -21.25
CA LYS A 81 20.98 16.68 -20.70
C LYS A 81 20.68 16.72 -19.21
N TYR A 82 21.41 17.57 -18.47
CA TYR A 82 21.19 17.75 -17.04
C TYR A 82 19.76 18.19 -16.72
N TRP A 83 19.24 19.23 -17.39
CA TRP A 83 17.89 19.73 -17.12
C TRP A 83 16.79 18.77 -17.57
N ILE A 84 17.03 17.99 -18.63
CA ILE A 84 16.11 16.91 -19.02
C ILE A 84 16.06 15.85 -17.92
N ALA A 85 17.20 15.34 -17.46
CA ALA A 85 17.27 14.35 -16.38
C ALA A 85 16.63 14.87 -15.08
N TYR A 86 16.86 16.15 -14.75
CA TYR A 86 16.25 16.82 -13.60
C TYR A 86 14.72 16.81 -13.68
N ARG A 87 14.15 17.24 -14.82
CA ARG A 87 12.69 17.27 -15.02
C ARG A 87 12.09 15.88 -15.03
N VAL A 88 12.77 14.90 -15.64
CA VAL A 88 12.33 13.50 -15.63
C VAL A 88 12.32 12.95 -14.20
N PHE A 89 13.37 13.20 -13.41
CA PHE A 89 13.44 12.75 -12.02
C PHE A 89 12.28 13.29 -11.19
N PHE A 90 12.06 14.61 -11.19
CA PHE A 90 10.96 15.21 -10.42
C PHE A 90 9.59 14.89 -11.01
N GLY A 91 9.48 14.71 -12.33
CA GLY A 91 8.26 14.24 -12.99
C GLY A 91 7.87 12.83 -12.55
N VAL A 92 8.83 11.90 -12.51
CA VAL A 92 8.63 10.53 -12.01
C VAL A 92 8.27 10.54 -10.53
N TRP A 93 8.96 11.35 -9.71
CA TRP A 93 8.64 11.53 -8.29
C TRP A 93 7.17 11.95 -8.09
N ILE A 94 6.72 13.00 -8.78
CA ILE A 94 5.33 13.47 -8.72
C ILE A 94 4.38 12.37 -9.18
N ALA A 95 4.66 11.74 -10.33
CA ALA A 95 3.81 10.71 -10.91
C ALA A 95 3.59 9.52 -9.95
N ILE A 96 4.65 9.05 -9.28
CA ILE A 96 4.55 7.95 -8.31
C ILE A 96 3.66 8.33 -7.14
N HIS A 97 3.84 9.54 -6.57
CA HIS A 97 2.97 9.99 -5.48
C HIS A 97 1.53 10.22 -5.92
N SER A 98 1.29 10.68 -7.15
CA SER A 98 -0.06 10.80 -7.72
C SER A 98 -0.72 9.44 -7.94
N ILE A 99 0.00 8.47 -8.51
CA ILE A 99 -0.48 7.09 -8.66
C ILE A 99 -0.80 6.50 -7.28
N HIS A 100 0.08 6.68 -6.30
CA HIS A 100 -0.17 6.23 -4.94
C HIS A 100 -1.47 6.84 -4.37
N LEU A 101 -1.67 8.15 -4.54
CA LEU A 101 -2.89 8.84 -4.11
C LEU A 101 -4.17 8.24 -4.73
N VAL A 102 -4.17 8.01 -6.04
CA VAL A 102 -5.30 7.37 -6.75
C VAL A 102 -5.56 5.98 -6.18
N THR A 103 -4.51 5.19 -5.95
CA THR A 103 -4.67 3.83 -5.41
C THR A 103 -5.11 3.80 -3.94
N ILE A 104 -4.81 4.83 -3.14
CA ILE A 104 -5.38 4.98 -1.78
C ILE A 104 -6.90 5.16 -1.86
N VAL A 105 -7.40 6.02 -2.76
CA VAL A 105 -8.84 6.23 -2.95
C VAL A 105 -9.54 4.93 -3.34
N LEU A 106 -8.98 4.16 -4.27
CA LEU A 106 -9.49 2.84 -4.63
C LEU A 106 -9.54 1.89 -3.44
N SER A 107 -8.56 1.98 -2.54
CA SER A 107 -8.47 1.09 -1.39
C SER A 107 -9.40 1.49 -0.25
N ILE A 108 -9.68 2.78 -0.07
CA ILE A 108 -10.76 3.26 0.81
C ILE A 108 -12.10 2.68 0.34
N ILE A 109 -12.39 2.74 -0.97
CA ILE A 109 -13.59 2.14 -1.56
C ILE A 109 -13.59 0.63 -1.36
N ALA A 110 -12.45 -0.03 -1.56
CA ALA A 110 -12.30 -1.47 -1.38
C ALA A 110 -12.56 -1.91 0.06
N VAL A 111 -12.05 -1.17 1.05
CA VAL A 111 -12.28 -1.41 2.48
C VAL A 111 -13.75 -1.21 2.82
N HIS A 112 -14.37 -0.13 2.33
CA HIS A 112 -15.78 0.15 2.56
C HIS A 112 -16.70 -0.93 1.97
N LYS A 113 -16.39 -1.39 0.75
CA LYS A 113 -17.16 -2.43 0.04
C LYS A 113 -16.71 -3.87 0.34
N SER A 114 -15.68 -4.07 1.17
CA SER A 114 -15.02 -5.37 1.39
C SER A 114 -14.66 -6.10 0.08
N TYR A 115 -14.20 -5.35 -0.94
CA TYR A 115 -13.97 -5.86 -2.29
C TYR A 115 -12.48 -6.08 -2.59
N LEU A 116 -12.05 -7.33 -2.47
CA LEU A 116 -10.64 -7.75 -2.55
C LEU A 116 -9.91 -7.27 -3.81
N LYS A 117 -10.55 -7.33 -4.99
CA LYS A 117 -9.88 -7.04 -6.28
C LYS A 117 -9.41 -5.58 -6.37
N LEU A 118 -10.08 -4.64 -5.70
CA LEU A 118 -9.70 -3.22 -5.71
C LEU A 118 -8.50 -2.89 -4.80
N LEU A 119 -8.04 -3.82 -3.96
CA LEU A 119 -6.82 -3.64 -3.15
C LEU A 119 -5.54 -3.93 -3.95
N LYS A 120 -5.63 -4.75 -5.00
CA LYS A 120 -4.46 -5.17 -5.80
C LYS A 120 -3.69 -4.00 -6.44
N PRO A 121 -4.36 -2.97 -7.03
CA PRO A 121 -3.66 -1.83 -7.59
C PRO A 121 -2.76 -1.10 -6.57
N GLN A 122 -3.24 -0.91 -5.33
CA GLN A 122 -2.45 -0.24 -4.30
C GLN A 122 -1.28 -1.11 -3.82
N LEU A 123 -1.46 -2.44 -3.72
CA LEU A 123 -0.35 -3.36 -3.40
C LEU A 123 0.77 -3.24 -4.45
N VAL A 124 0.44 -3.25 -5.74
CA VAL A 124 1.42 -3.14 -6.82
C VAL A 124 2.10 -1.77 -6.81
N ALA A 125 1.33 -0.68 -6.67
CA ALA A 125 1.88 0.67 -6.62
C ALA A 125 2.88 0.85 -5.46
N LEU A 126 2.54 0.35 -4.27
CA LEU A 126 3.41 0.40 -3.10
C LEU A 126 4.69 -0.43 -3.26
N LEU A 127 4.61 -1.61 -3.87
CA LEU A 127 5.78 -2.44 -4.15
C LEU A 127 6.74 -1.75 -5.12
N VAL A 128 6.22 -1.15 -6.20
CA VAL A 128 7.02 -0.38 -7.16
C VAL A 128 7.65 0.84 -6.48
N GLN A 129 6.86 1.59 -5.71
CA GLN A 129 7.34 2.77 -4.98
C GLN A 129 8.45 2.42 -3.98
N LEU A 130 8.29 1.34 -3.21
CA LEU A 130 9.32 0.87 -2.27
C LEU A 130 10.59 0.42 -3.00
N GLY A 131 10.47 -0.29 -4.12
CA GLY A 131 11.62 -0.68 -4.94
C GLY A 131 12.44 0.54 -5.37
N LEU A 132 11.76 1.59 -5.84
CA LEU A 132 12.43 2.84 -6.23
C LEU A 132 13.06 3.57 -5.05
N PHE A 133 12.40 3.61 -3.89
CA PHE A 133 12.96 4.22 -2.69
C PHE A 133 14.18 3.47 -2.15
N ILE A 134 14.21 2.14 -2.23
CA ILE A 134 15.38 1.34 -1.88
C ILE A 134 16.57 1.74 -2.76
N VAL A 135 16.38 1.82 -4.09
CA VAL A 135 17.44 2.25 -5.02
C VAL A 135 17.96 3.65 -4.68
N LEU A 136 17.06 4.58 -4.36
CA LEU A 136 17.43 5.94 -3.98
C LEU A 136 18.18 6.00 -2.64
N ILE A 137 17.73 5.24 -1.63
CA ILE A 137 18.42 5.12 -0.33
C ILE A 137 19.82 4.55 -0.54
N SER A 138 19.97 3.44 -1.27
CA SER A 138 21.28 2.84 -1.55
C SER A 138 22.21 3.82 -2.23
N SER A 139 21.71 4.56 -3.24
CA SER A 139 22.48 5.58 -3.96
C SER A 139 22.91 6.72 -3.02
N LEU A 140 22.00 7.20 -2.17
CA LEU A 140 22.29 8.27 -1.20
C LEU A 140 23.21 7.83 -0.07
N VAL A 141 23.13 6.58 0.39
CA VAL A 141 24.05 6.05 1.40
C VAL A 141 25.47 6.01 0.85
N VAL A 142 25.67 5.41 -0.34
CA VAL A 142 26.99 5.42 -1.02
C VAL A 142 27.50 6.85 -1.18
N TYR A 143 26.62 7.77 -1.61
CA TYR A 143 26.97 9.17 -1.76
C TYR A 143 27.29 9.87 -0.42
N SER A 144 26.60 9.52 0.67
CA SER A 144 26.80 10.12 2.01
C SER A 144 28.14 9.75 2.64
N ILE A 145 28.71 8.59 2.31
CA ILE A 145 30.03 8.14 2.78
C ILE A 145 31.15 9.09 2.31
N THR A 146 30.92 9.86 1.25
CA THR A 146 31.84 10.91 0.78
C THR A 146 31.87 12.17 1.66
N GLY A 147 31.20 12.16 2.82
CA GLY A 147 31.29 13.21 3.85
C GLY A 147 30.27 14.34 3.69
N THR A 148 29.26 14.18 2.84
CA THR A 148 28.34 15.27 2.51
C THR A 148 27.17 15.33 3.50
N ARG A 149 27.17 16.34 4.40
CA ARG A 149 26.10 16.58 5.39
C ARG A 149 24.69 16.68 4.79
N VAL A 150 24.58 16.99 3.49
CA VAL A 150 23.29 17.19 2.80
C VAL A 150 22.74 15.91 2.18
N ALA A 151 23.58 14.90 1.90
CA ALA A 151 23.08 13.57 1.58
C ALA A 151 22.20 13.01 2.71
N TRP A 152 22.54 13.34 3.96
CA TRP A 152 21.74 12.97 5.12
C TRP A 152 20.35 13.61 5.15
N LEU A 153 20.20 14.86 4.70
CA LEU A 153 18.88 15.51 4.65
C LEU A 153 17.98 14.87 3.60
N ALA A 154 18.52 14.62 2.40
CA ALA A 154 17.80 13.88 1.37
C ALA A 154 17.47 12.44 1.83
N LEU A 155 18.41 11.79 2.52
CA LEU A 155 18.22 10.44 3.07
C LEU A 155 17.08 10.43 4.10
N VAL A 156 17.02 11.40 5.01
CA VAL A 156 15.93 11.54 5.99
C VAL A 156 14.58 11.69 5.30
N VAL A 157 14.49 12.51 4.25
CA VAL A 157 13.23 12.68 3.49
C VAL A 157 12.80 11.38 2.81
N ILE A 158 13.73 10.65 2.19
CA ILE A 158 13.38 9.38 1.53
C ILE A 158 13.05 8.29 2.55
N LEU A 159 13.78 8.21 3.67
CA LEU A 159 13.48 7.29 4.77
C LEU A 159 12.10 7.55 5.38
N PHE A 160 11.73 8.82 5.56
CA PHE A 160 10.39 9.21 6.02
C PHE A 160 9.31 8.64 5.09
N HIS A 161 9.39 8.88 3.79
CA HIS A 161 8.41 8.36 2.83
C HIS A 161 8.43 6.82 2.74
N THR A 162 9.60 6.21 2.87
CA THR A 162 9.78 4.74 2.86
C THR A 162 9.11 4.09 4.06
N LEU A 163 9.23 4.68 5.25
CA LEU A 163 8.58 4.18 6.47
C LEU A 163 7.05 4.18 6.31
N PHE A 164 6.47 5.27 5.81
CA PHE A 164 5.03 5.34 5.58
C PHE A 164 4.56 4.39 4.48
N ALA A 165 5.28 4.28 3.36
CA ALA A 165 4.96 3.31 2.31
C ALA A 165 5.03 1.86 2.83
N SER A 166 6.04 1.54 3.66
CA SER A 166 6.21 0.19 4.23
C SER A 166 5.08 -0.17 5.20
N THR A 167 4.73 0.75 6.09
CA THR A 167 3.64 0.53 7.05
C THR A 167 2.28 0.45 6.36
N ASN A 168 2.06 1.23 5.29
CA ASN A 168 0.86 1.12 4.45
C ASN A 168 0.78 -0.26 3.78
N LEU A 169 1.88 -0.68 3.13
CA LEU A 169 1.95 -1.97 2.45
C LEU A 169 1.69 -3.13 3.41
N PHE A 170 2.26 -3.07 4.60
CA PHE A 170 2.04 -4.09 5.64
C PHE A 170 0.57 -4.21 6.05
N LEU A 171 -0.09 -3.08 6.33
CA LEU A 171 -1.51 -3.07 6.71
C LEU A 171 -2.39 -3.54 5.56
N LEU A 172 -2.11 -3.08 4.34
CA LEU A 172 -2.85 -3.45 3.14
C LEU A 172 -2.71 -4.95 2.84
N ALA A 173 -1.51 -5.52 2.98
CA ALA A 173 -1.27 -6.95 2.81
C ALA A 173 -2.02 -7.77 3.87
N LYS A 174 -2.03 -7.33 5.13
CA LYS A 174 -2.84 -7.97 6.19
C LYS A 174 -4.33 -7.93 5.88
N TYR A 175 -4.85 -6.79 5.45
CA TYR A 175 -6.27 -6.67 5.10
C TYR A 175 -6.64 -7.48 3.86
N HIS A 176 -5.78 -7.52 2.84
CA HIS A 176 -5.96 -8.38 1.67
C HIS A 176 -6.03 -9.85 2.07
N ARG A 177 -5.10 -10.33 2.90
CA ARG A 177 -5.11 -11.72 3.39
C ARG A 177 -6.39 -12.03 4.16
N PHE A 178 -6.83 -11.12 5.04
CA PHE A 178 -8.07 -11.29 5.79
C PHE A 178 -9.30 -11.44 4.87
N LEU A 179 -9.41 -10.59 3.83
CA LEU A 179 -10.51 -10.69 2.87
C LEU A 179 -10.42 -11.95 2.00
N ASP A 180 -9.21 -12.38 1.63
CA ASP A 180 -8.99 -13.58 0.82
C ASP A 180 -9.40 -14.85 1.60
N GLU A 181 -8.99 -14.98 2.86
CA GLU A 181 -9.41 -16.07 3.76
C GLU A 181 -10.95 -16.13 3.89
N LYS A 182 -11.61 -14.98 4.03
CA LYS A 182 -13.09 -14.91 4.07
C LYS A 182 -13.74 -15.36 2.77
N LEU A 183 -13.16 -14.97 1.64
CA LEU A 183 -13.68 -15.29 0.32
C LEU A 183 -13.51 -16.79 0.01
N GLN A 184 -12.41 -17.40 0.44
CA GLN A 184 -12.18 -18.85 0.35
C GLN A 184 -13.22 -19.63 1.15
N ILE A 185 -13.44 -19.28 2.42
CA ILE A 185 -14.46 -19.91 3.27
C ILE A 185 -15.86 -19.80 2.64
N LEU A 186 -16.21 -18.63 2.10
CA LEU A 186 -17.51 -18.43 1.44
C LEU A 186 -17.65 -19.33 0.20
N ARG A 187 -16.59 -19.49 -0.60
CA ARG A 187 -16.59 -20.38 -1.76
C ARG A 187 -16.73 -21.85 -1.36
N GLU A 188 -16.10 -22.27 -0.28
CA GLU A 188 -16.22 -23.64 0.26
C GLU A 188 -17.64 -23.93 0.76
N ILE A 189 -18.27 -22.98 1.46
CA ILE A 189 -19.66 -23.13 1.92
C ILE A 189 -20.60 -23.22 0.71
N LEU A 190 -20.45 -22.33 -0.26
CA LEU A 190 -21.28 -22.32 -1.46
C LEU A 190 -21.10 -23.58 -2.29
N SER A 191 -19.87 -24.10 -2.43
CA SER A 191 -19.61 -25.34 -3.17
C SER A 191 -20.13 -26.58 -2.43
N ALA A 192 -20.03 -26.62 -1.09
CA ALA A 192 -20.60 -27.67 -0.27
C ALA A 192 -22.14 -27.68 -0.33
N GLN A 193 -22.78 -26.51 -0.26
CA GLN A 193 -24.23 -26.38 -0.42
C GLN A 193 -24.69 -26.78 -1.82
N ALA A 194 -23.98 -26.34 -2.87
CA ALA A 194 -24.25 -26.76 -4.24
C ALA A 194 -24.14 -28.29 -4.43
N LYS A 195 -23.17 -28.93 -3.75
CA LYS A 195 -22.99 -30.39 -3.78
C LYS A 195 -24.07 -31.15 -3.00
N SER A 196 -24.68 -30.55 -1.98
CA SER A 196 -25.80 -31.16 -1.23
C SER A 196 -27.16 -31.09 -1.93
N VAL A 197 -27.28 -30.28 -3.00
CA VAL A 197 -28.48 -30.23 -3.85
C VAL A 197 -28.26 -31.11 -5.08
N HIS A 198 -27.97 -32.38 -4.88
CA HIS A 198 -28.33 -33.38 -5.89
C HIS A 198 -29.81 -33.70 -5.66
N PHE A 199 -30.68 -33.08 -6.46
CA PHE A 199 -32.05 -33.56 -6.59
C PHE A 199 -31.97 -35.02 -6.99
N LYS A 200 -32.52 -35.89 -6.15
CA LYS A 200 -32.81 -37.26 -6.52
C LYS A 200 -33.96 -37.13 -7.52
N ASP A 201 -33.64 -37.23 -8.80
CA ASP A 201 -34.65 -37.40 -9.83
C ASP A 201 -35.28 -38.77 -9.57
N ASP A 202 -36.35 -38.78 -8.77
CA ASP A 202 -37.27 -39.90 -8.66
C ASP A 202 -38.02 -40.01 -10.00
N SER A 203 -37.32 -40.50 -11.01
CA SER A 203 -37.89 -40.99 -12.26
C SER A 203 -38.39 -42.40 -12.03
N SER A 204 -39.51 -42.51 -11.30
CA SER A 204 -40.37 -43.69 -11.34
C SER A 204 -41.49 -43.43 -12.36
N PHE A 205 -41.30 -43.94 -13.57
CA PHE A 205 -42.37 -44.25 -14.52
C PHE A 205 -42.15 -45.65 -15.08
#